data_AF-A0A7I7UDM8-F1
#
_entry.id   AF-A0A7I7UDM8-F1
#
_cell.length_a   1.000
_cell.length_b   1.000
_cell.length_c   1.000
_cell.angle_alpha   90.00
_cell.angle_beta   90.00
_cell.angle_gamma   90.00
#
_symmetry.space_group_name_H-M   'P 1'
#
loop_
_entity.id
_entity.type
_entity.pdbx_description
1 polymer ?
#
loop_
_entity_poly.entity_id
_entity_poly.type
_entity_poly.pdbx_seq_one_letter_code
_entity_poly.pdbx_strand_id
1 'polypeptide(L)'
;MTEQPLTPRPAATVMLIRDKDPGGGRGVEVFLMRRHSAMEFVGGVMVFPGGGVDDRDRSADIAWMGPEPSWWAERLGVDVELARALVCAAARETFEESGVLFAGAADDSDVLVDDASVYRAERQALVDRSLSFADFLRTEKLVLRADLLRPWANWVTPKEERTRRYDTYFFVAALPQGQRADGENTEAESAGWITPEEALQDFADSKTFLLPPTWTQLDSLAGRTVAEVLAVERQIVAIEPHLAAENGNWEIEFFDSDRYNAARNHRSPDNYTPGAPLA
;
A
#
# COMPACT_ATOMS: atom_id res chain seq x y z
N MET A 1 22.55 2.12 -27.94
CA MET A 1 22.96 1.88 -26.54
C MET A 1 21.69 1.81 -25.75
N THR A 2 21.36 0.67 -25.14
CA THR A 2 20.20 0.58 -24.24
C THR A 2 20.51 1.40 -23.00
N GLU A 3 19.77 2.48 -22.82
CA GLU A 3 19.87 3.38 -21.66
C GLU A 3 19.69 2.61 -20.35
N GLN A 4 20.46 2.95 -19.31
CA GLN A 4 20.36 2.28 -18.01
C GLN A 4 18.97 2.55 -17.40
N PRO A 5 18.30 1.53 -16.81
CA PRO A 5 17.03 1.74 -16.11
C PRO A 5 17.18 2.71 -14.94
N LEU A 6 16.11 3.46 -14.63
CA LEU A 6 16.07 4.31 -13.45
C LEU A 6 16.25 3.48 -12.17
N THR A 7 16.94 4.03 -11.16
CA THR A 7 17.02 3.40 -9.84
C THR A 7 15.64 3.43 -9.17
N PRO A 8 15.09 2.28 -8.73
CA PRO A 8 13.81 2.26 -8.05
C PRO A 8 13.91 2.90 -6.66
N ARG A 9 12.92 3.71 -6.29
CA ARG A 9 12.82 4.34 -4.97
C ARG A 9 12.03 3.45 -4.02
N PRO A 10 12.46 3.25 -2.77
CA PRO A 10 11.71 2.45 -1.81
C PRO A 10 10.37 3.13 -1.49
N ALA A 11 9.31 2.33 -1.44
CA ALA A 11 7.97 2.75 -1.09
C ALA A 11 7.30 1.71 -0.18
N ALA A 12 6.34 2.14 0.61
CA ALA A 12 5.56 1.28 1.49
C ALA A 12 4.07 1.49 1.22
N THR A 13 3.30 0.41 1.23
CA THR A 13 1.85 0.45 1.04
C THR A 13 1.14 -0.54 1.96
N VAL A 14 -0.05 -0.19 2.43
CA VAL A 14 -0.79 -0.98 3.43
C VAL A 14 -2.14 -1.38 2.89
N MET A 15 -2.37 -2.69 2.77
CA MET A 15 -3.69 -3.25 2.58
C MET A 15 -4.43 -3.21 3.92
N LEU A 16 -5.20 -2.15 4.14
CA LEU A 16 -6.03 -2.03 5.33
C LEU A 16 -7.31 -2.85 5.15
N ILE A 17 -7.51 -3.85 6.02
CA ILE A 17 -8.62 -4.80 5.92
C ILE A 17 -9.54 -4.77 7.14
N ARG A 18 -10.80 -5.16 6.95
CA ARG A 18 -11.76 -5.44 8.03
C ARG A 18 -12.65 -6.61 7.64
N ASP A 19 -13.31 -7.25 8.59
CA ASP A 19 -14.31 -8.27 8.27
C ASP A 19 -15.53 -7.62 7.60
N LYS A 20 -16.04 -8.24 6.53
CA LYS A 20 -17.17 -7.74 5.72
C LYS A 20 -18.46 -7.61 6.53
N ASP A 21 -18.68 -8.55 7.45
CA ASP A 21 -19.82 -8.56 8.34
C ASP A 21 -19.37 -8.90 9.77
N PRO A 22 -19.46 -7.95 10.72
CA PRO A 22 -19.22 -8.22 12.13
C PRO A 22 -20.15 -9.32 12.70
N GLY A 23 -21.26 -9.63 12.01
CA GLY A 23 -22.25 -10.65 12.34
C GLY A 23 -21.94 -12.07 11.83
N GLY A 24 -20.80 -12.32 11.18
CA GLY A 24 -20.31 -13.67 10.86
C GLY A 24 -20.33 -14.09 9.39
N GLY A 25 -20.56 -13.16 8.46
CA GLY A 25 -20.27 -13.39 7.04
C GLY A 25 -18.77 -13.58 6.79
N ARG A 26 -18.39 -14.60 6.02
CA ARG A 26 -16.98 -14.84 5.64
C ARG A 26 -16.54 -13.82 4.58
N GLY A 27 -15.35 -13.28 4.74
CA GLY A 27 -14.71 -12.39 3.78
C GLY A 27 -14.18 -11.10 4.41
N VAL A 28 -13.21 -10.47 3.76
CA VAL A 28 -12.72 -9.15 4.12
C VAL A 28 -13.28 -8.08 3.19
N GLU A 29 -13.41 -6.87 3.71
CA GLU A 29 -13.36 -5.65 2.91
C GLU A 29 -11.96 -5.05 3.03
N VAL A 30 -11.50 -4.40 1.96
CA VAL A 30 -10.22 -3.70 1.90
C VAL A 30 -10.46 -2.24 1.53
N PHE A 31 -9.69 -1.35 2.15
CA PHE A 31 -9.75 0.07 1.87
C PHE A 31 -8.95 0.39 0.61
N LEU A 32 -9.62 0.93 -0.41
CA LEU A 32 -9.01 1.36 -1.67
C LEU A 32 -9.31 2.83 -1.94
N MET A 33 -8.38 3.48 -2.62
CA MET A 33 -8.48 4.85 -3.08
C MET A 33 -8.37 4.90 -4.60
N ARG A 34 -9.16 5.75 -5.25
CA ARG A 34 -9.01 6.08 -6.67
C ARG A 34 -8.20 7.35 -6.79
N ARG A 35 -7.02 7.28 -7.41
CA ARG A 35 -6.18 8.46 -7.64
C ARG A 35 -6.84 9.45 -8.59
N HIS A 36 -6.70 10.75 -8.31
CA HIS A 36 -7.17 11.80 -9.22
C HIS A 36 -6.58 11.65 -10.63
N SER A 37 -7.45 11.81 -11.64
CA SER A 37 -7.09 11.69 -13.07
C SER A 37 -6.06 12.70 -13.57
N ALA A 38 -5.86 13.80 -12.82
CA ALA A 38 -4.90 14.87 -13.14
C ALA A 38 -3.47 14.59 -12.65
N MET A 39 -3.22 13.47 -11.96
CA MET A 39 -1.87 13.09 -11.57
C MET A 39 -1.06 12.59 -12.77
N GLU A 40 0.21 12.99 -12.85
CA GLU A 40 1.14 12.67 -13.96
C GLU A 40 1.38 11.16 -14.19
N PHE A 41 0.84 10.29 -13.33
CA PHE A 41 1.01 8.84 -13.38
C PHE A 41 -0.29 8.15 -12.98
N VAL A 42 -0.89 7.39 -13.91
CA VAL A 42 -1.91 6.36 -13.62
C VAL A 42 -3.18 6.91 -12.95
N GLY A 43 -3.76 7.96 -13.56
CA GLY A 43 -5.02 8.57 -13.12
C GLY A 43 -6.23 7.62 -13.22
N GLY A 44 -7.11 7.60 -12.21
CA GLY A 44 -8.32 6.77 -12.18
C GLY A 44 -8.13 5.31 -11.73
N VAL A 45 -6.91 4.95 -11.31
CA VAL A 45 -6.55 3.60 -10.85
C VAL A 45 -6.77 3.46 -9.35
N MET A 46 -7.15 2.24 -8.96
CA MET A 46 -7.32 1.89 -7.55
C MET A 46 -5.96 1.55 -6.93
N VAL A 47 -5.69 2.14 -5.78
CA VAL A 47 -4.48 1.94 -4.98
C VAL A 47 -4.84 1.71 -3.52
N PHE A 48 -3.96 1.05 -2.80
CA PHE A 48 -3.99 1.05 -1.33
C PHE A 48 -3.30 2.32 -0.80
N PRO A 49 -3.52 2.69 0.47
CA PRO A 49 -2.71 3.71 1.12
C PRO A 49 -1.22 3.41 1.04
N GLY A 50 -0.40 4.40 0.73
CA GLY A 50 1.04 4.23 0.63
C GLY A 50 1.76 5.29 -0.17
N GLY A 51 3.08 5.35 0.04
CA GLY A 51 3.93 6.35 -0.57
C GLY A 51 5.40 6.02 -0.45
N GLY A 52 6.24 6.96 -0.88
CA GLY A 52 7.70 6.81 -0.84
C GLY A 52 8.24 6.91 0.59
N VAL A 53 9.35 6.23 0.86
CA VAL A 53 10.11 6.44 2.11
C VAL A 53 10.77 7.82 2.06
N ASP A 54 10.51 8.66 3.08
CA ASP A 54 11.13 9.97 3.28
C ASP A 54 12.43 9.82 4.09
N ASP A 55 13.40 10.72 3.92
CA ASP A 55 14.64 10.72 4.72
C ASP A 55 14.36 10.89 6.23
N ARG A 56 13.24 11.53 6.57
CA ARG A 56 12.73 11.64 7.95
C ARG A 56 12.27 10.29 8.51
N ASP A 57 11.85 9.34 7.67
CA ASP A 57 11.50 7.99 8.11
C ASP A 57 12.76 7.18 8.48
N ARG A 58 13.91 7.47 7.86
CA ARG A 58 15.20 6.81 8.13
C ARG A 58 15.86 7.28 9.43
N SER A 59 15.75 8.57 9.70
CA SER A 59 16.37 9.23 10.87
C SER A 59 15.45 9.30 12.09
N ALA A 60 14.26 8.69 12.01
CA ALA A 60 13.25 8.73 13.05
C ALA A 60 13.69 8.00 14.33
N ASP A 61 13.88 8.77 15.40
CA ASP A 61 13.89 8.26 16.77
C ASP A 61 12.44 8.14 17.27
N ILE A 62 11.82 7.00 16.95
CA ILE A 62 10.42 6.64 17.26
C ILE A 62 10.40 5.57 18.33
N ALA A 63 9.57 5.78 19.35
CA ALA A 63 9.24 4.73 20.30
C ALA A 63 8.49 3.60 19.57
N TRP A 64 8.93 2.37 19.79
CA TRP A 64 8.57 1.22 18.97
C TRP A 64 8.05 0.07 19.82
N MET A 65 6.95 -0.55 19.40
CA MET A 65 6.42 -1.78 19.99
C MET A 65 6.11 -2.82 18.92
N GLY A 66 6.48 -4.06 19.21
CA GLY A 66 6.38 -5.18 18.28
C GLY A 66 7.74 -5.75 17.87
N PRO A 67 7.81 -6.52 16.78
CA PRO A 67 9.07 -7.09 16.31
C PRO A 67 10.11 -6.01 16.05
N GLU A 68 11.34 -6.23 16.54
CA GLU A 68 12.46 -5.30 16.38
C GLU A 68 12.75 -5.03 14.89
N PRO A 69 13.31 -3.85 14.53
CA PRO A 69 13.66 -3.54 13.14
C PRO A 69 14.54 -4.60 12.44
N SER A 70 15.37 -5.34 13.18
CA SER A 70 16.16 -6.44 12.64
C SER A 70 15.32 -7.62 12.16
N TRP A 71 14.19 -7.91 12.83
CA TRP A 71 13.24 -8.91 12.39
C TRP A 71 12.58 -8.50 11.06
N TRP A 72 12.22 -7.22 10.93
CA TRP A 72 11.67 -6.67 9.70
C TRP A 72 12.69 -6.72 8.56
N ALA A 73 13.94 -6.39 8.83
CA ALA A 73 15.04 -6.45 7.87
C ALA A 73 15.19 -7.86 7.28
N GLU A 74 15.19 -8.90 8.12
CA GLU A 74 15.25 -10.29 7.67
C GLU A 74 14.05 -10.66 6.79
N ARG A 75 12.84 -10.28 7.18
CA ARG A 75 11.61 -10.63 6.45
C ARG A 75 11.43 -9.88 5.14
N LEU A 76 11.88 -8.62 5.09
CA LEU A 76 11.79 -7.77 3.90
C LEU A 76 13.01 -7.91 2.98
N GLY A 77 14.09 -8.54 3.45
CA GLY A 77 15.31 -8.74 2.66
C GLY A 77 16.13 -7.46 2.46
N VAL A 78 16.10 -6.53 3.41
CA VAL A 78 16.77 -5.23 3.36
C VAL A 78 17.64 -5.00 4.60
N ASP A 79 18.42 -3.93 4.64
CA ASP A 79 19.13 -3.53 5.86
C ASP A 79 18.17 -3.00 6.95
N VAL A 80 18.65 -2.94 8.20
CA VAL A 80 17.86 -2.57 9.37
C VAL A 80 17.35 -1.12 9.32
N GLU A 81 18.10 -0.21 8.71
CA GLU A 81 17.72 1.19 8.58
C GLU A 81 16.55 1.34 7.61
N LEU A 82 16.65 0.73 6.43
CA LEU A 82 15.58 0.71 5.45
C LEU A 82 14.35 -0.04 5.98
N ALA A 83 14.51 -1.16 6.68
CA ALA A 83 13.39 -1.88 7.28
C ALA A 83 12.59 -1.01 8.25
N ARG A 84 13.28 -0.29 9.14
CA ARG A 84 12.64 0.67 10.06
C ARG A 84 11.90 1.75 9.27
N ALA A 85 12.56 2.34 8.27
CA ALA A 85 12.00 3.41 7.47
C ALA A 85 10.74 2.97 6.69
N LEU A 86 10.73 1.73 6.17
CA LEU A 86 9.56 1.16 5.47
C LEU A 86 8.36 0.98 6.40
N VAL A 87 8.57 0.50 7.63
CA VAL A 87 7.47 0.35 8.60
C VAL A 87 6.96 1.73 9.06
N CYS A 88 7.86 2.69 9.25
CA CYS A 88 7.49 4.08 9.57
C CYS A 88 6.68 4.71 8.42
N ALA A 89 7.15 4.57 7.19
CA ALA A 89 6.44 5.06 6.00
C ALA A 89 5.07 4.38 5.86
N ALA A 90 4.98 3.06 6.07
CA ALA A 90 3.70 2.34 6.03
C ALA A 90 2.67 2.94 7.01
N ALA A 91 3.08 3.20 8.25
CA ALA A 91 2.20 3.79 9.26
C ALA A 91 1.88 5.26 8.99
N ARG A 92 2.88 6.06 8.61
CA ARG A 92 2.73 7.48 8.29
C ARG A 92 1.78 7.69 7.12
N GLU A 93 2.03 7.02 5.99
CA GLU A 93 1.20 7.15 4.77
C GLU A 93 -0.23 6.67 5.02
N THR A 94 -0.41 5.58 5.80
CA THR A 94 -1.75 5.13 6.18
C THR A 94 -2.50 6.20 6.97
N PHE A 95 -1.82 6.88 7.89
CA PHE A 95 -2.43 7.96 8.67
C PHE A 95 -2.71 9.20 7.82
N GLU A 96 -1.75 9.64 7.00
CA GLU A 96 -1.89 10.78 6.10
C GLU A 96 -3.08 10.58 5.14
N GLU A 97 -3.19 9.41 4.50
CA GLU A 97 -4.15 9.19 3.43
C GLU A 97 -5.51 8.66 3.90
N SER A 98 -5.56 7.92 5.01
CA SER A 98 -6.81 7.29 5.49
C SER A 98 -7.25 7.66 6.90
N GLY A 99 -6.44 8.40 7.66
CA GLY A 99 -6.73 8.77 9.04
C GLY A 99 -6.59 7.64 10.05
N VAL A 100 -6.15 6.46 9.62
CA VAL A 100 -5.91 5.30 10.49
C VAL A 100 -4.50 5.35 11.04
N LEU A 101 -4.37 5.27 12.36
CA LEU A 101 -3.12 5.38 13.09
C LEU A 101 -2.77 4.07 13.80
N PHE A 102 -1.63 3.49 13.44
CA PHE A 102 -1.07 2.30 14.12
C PHE A 102 -0.23 2.70 15.33
N ALA A 103 -0.87 3.21 16.37
CA ALA A 103 -0.20 3.64 17.59
C ALA A 103 -0.94 3.21 18.86
N GLY A 104 -0.19 3.11 19.95
CA GLY A 104 -0.70 2.96 21.31
C GLY A 104 -0.13 4.02 22.24
N ALA A 105 -0.67 4.13 23.44
CA ALA A 105 -0.19 5.08 24.44
C ALA A 105 1.22 4.70 24.94
N ALA A 106 2.10 5.67 25.19
CA ALA A 106 3.46 5.38 25.64
C ALA A 106 3.56 4.90 27.09
N ASP A 107 2.57 5.24 27.92
CA ASP A 107 2.47 4.80 29.31
C ASP A 107 1.74 3.46 29.48
N ASP A 108 0.89 3.09 28.51
CA ASP A 108 0.28 1.77 28.39
C ASP A 108 0.10 1.37 26.92
N SER A 109 1.14 0.74 26.37
CA SER A 109 1.16 0.35 24.96
C SER A 109 0.15 -0.72 24.59
N ASP A 110 -0.45 -1.41 25.57
CA ASP A 110 -1.54 -2.36 25.33
C ASP A 110 -2.83 -1.63 24.96
N VAL A 111 -2.94 -0.34 25.31
CA VAL A 111 -4.04 0.54 24.92
C VAL A 111 -3.71 1.18 23.56
N LEU A 112 -4.42 0.71 22.53
CA LEU A 112 -4.41 1.31 21.21
C LEU A 112 -5.16 2.64 21.20
N VAL A 113 -4.76 3.55 20.30
CA VAL A 113 -5.57 4.73 19.96
C VAL A 113 -6.91 4.26 19.38
N ASP A 114 -8.01 4.63 20.01
CA ASP A 114 -9.36 4.26 19.60
C ASP A 114 -9.98 5.28 18.62
N ASP A 115 -9.78 6.57 18.85
CA ASP A 115 -10.23 7.66 17.99
C ASP A 115 -9.04 8.49 17.47
N ALA A 116 -8.55 8.13 16.28
CA ALA A 116 -7.48 8.87 15.62
C ALA A 116 -7.94 10.23 15.06
N SER A 117 -9.24 10.52 15.01
CA SER A 117 -9.77 11.77 14.45
C SER A 117 -9.42 13.00 15.30
N VAL A 118 -9.06 12.80 16.56
CA VAL A 118 -8.57 13.85 17.46
C VAL A 118 -7.26 14.48 16.94
N TYR A 119 -6.49 13.73 16.14
CA TYR A 119 -5.20 14.14 15.57
C TYR A 119 -5.33 14.75 14.17
N ARG A 120 -6.50 15.27 13.80
CA ARG A 120 -6.76 15.83 12.47
C ARG A 120 -5.81 16.97 12.11
N ALA A 121 -5.45 17.82 13.07
CA ALA A 121 -4.54 18.95 12.83
C ALA A 121 -3.12 18.47 12.54
N GLU A 122 -2.66 17.47 13.30
CA GLU A 122 -1.36 16.83 13.16
C GLU A 122 -1.28 16.06 11.85
N ARG A 123 -2.35 15.35 11.47
CA ARG A 123 -2.48 14.72 10.15
C ARG A 123 -2.28 15.72 9.02
N GLN A 124 -2.95 16.87 9.07
CA GLN A 124 -2.76 17.92 8.08
C GLN A 124 -1.33 18.46 8.07
N ALA A 125 -0.73 18.63 9.25
CA ALA A 125 0.67 19.09 9.37
C ALA A 125 1.69 18.08 8.80
N LEU A 126 1.41 16.77 8.89
CA LEU A 126 2.19 15.70 8.25
C LEU A 126 2.07 15.77 6.73
N VAL A 127 0.84 15.86 6.19
CA VAL A 127 0.57 16.00 4.75
C VAL A 127 1.29 17.21 4.17
N ASP A 128 1.23 18.37 4.85
CA ASP A 128 1.92 19.59 4.44
C ASP A 128 3.43 19.60 4.76
N ARG A 129 3.94 18.49 5.33
CA ARG A 129 5.35 18.24 5.70
C ARG A 129 5.92 19.21 6.73
N SER A 130 5.05 19.94 7.44
CA SER A 130 5.41 20.87 8.51
C SER A 130 5.67 20.20 9.86
N LEU A 131 5.19 18.96 10.02
CA LEU A 131 5.45 18.08 11.16
C LEU A 131 6.09 16.78 10.65
N SER A 132 6.99 16.19 11.42
CA SER A 132 7.49 14.83 11.15
C SER A 132 6.67 13.79 11.92
N PHE A 133 6.54 12.58 11.39
CA PHE A 133 5.81 11.51 12.09
C PHE A 133 6.43 11.16 13.44
N ALA A 134 7.77 11.22 13.54
CA ALA A 134 8.48 11.01 14.79
C ALA A 134 8.16 12.09 15.84
N ASP A 135 8.14 13.36 15.45
CA ASP A 135 7.82 14.46 16.36
C ASP A 135 6.34 14.44 16.77
N PHE A 136 5.44 14.07 15.86
CA PHE A 136 4.04 13.83 16.16
C PHE A 136 3.89 12.77 17.27
N LEU A 137 4.41 11.56 17.05
CA LEU A 137 4.30 10.48 18.03
C LEU A 137 4.93 10.87 19.38
N ARG A 138 6.09 11.54 19.37
CA ARG A 138 6.74 11.98 20.61
C ARG A 138 5.93 13.02 21.37
N THR A 139 5.35 14.00 20.68
CA THR A 139 4.58 15.09 21.29
C THR A 139 3.29 14.55 21.92
N GLU A 140 2.61 13.65 21.21
CA GLU A 140 1.38 13.01 21.65
C GLU A 140 1.61 11.84 22.61
N LYS A 141 2.86 11.54 22.96
CA LYS A 141 3.26 10.40 23.81
C LYS A 141 2.68 9.09 23.30
N LEU A 142 2.83 8.88 22.00
CA LEU A 142 2.40 7.69 21.29
C LEU A 142 3.61 6.83 20.91
N VAL A 143 3.35 5.55 20.76
CA VAL A 143 4.31 4.52 20.38
C VAL A 143 3.82 3.85 19.12
N LEU A 144 4.71 3.69 18.13
CA LEU A 144 4.40 2.98 16.90
C LEU A 144 4.16 1.50 17.22
N ARG A 145 2.97 1.00 16.89
CA ARG A 145 2.57 -0.40 17.06
C ARG A 145 2.87 -1.19 15.78
N ALA A 146 4.17 -1.46 15.56
CA ALA A 146 4.65 -2.22 14.41
C ALA A 146 4.08 -3.64 14.36
N ASP A 147 3.71 -4.21 15.51
CA ASP A 147 3.02 -5.50 15.63
C ASP A 147 1.58 -5.52 15.08
N LEU A 148 1.01 -4.38 14.68
CA LEU A 148 -0.26 -4.34 13.94
C LEU A 148 -0.08 -4.56 12.43
N LEU A 149 1.14 -4.40 11.93
CA LEU A 149 1.48 -4.61 10.53
C LEU A 149 2.00 -6.05 10.31
N ARG A 150 1.79 -6.58 9.11
CA ARG A 150 2.41 -7.83 8.64
C ARG A 150 3.07 -7.60 7.29
N PRO A 151 4.31 -8.08 7.05
CA PRO A 151 4.93 -8.01 5.73
C PRO A 151 4.19 -8.94 4.76
N TRP A 152 3.94 -8.50 3.52
CA TRP A 152 3.06 -9.24 2.60
C TRP A 152 3.65 -9.54 1.22
N ALA A 153 4.24 -8.55 0.56
CA ALA A 153 4.85 -8.71 -0.76
C ALA A 153 5.88 -7.61 -1.05
N ASN A 154 6.70 -7.79 -2.08
CA ASN A 154 7.60 -6.76 -2.60
C ASN A 154 7.55 -6.75 -4.12
N TRP A 155 7.27 -5.58 -4.69
CA TRP A 155 7.12 -5.38 -6.14
C TRP A 155 8.01 -4.24 -6.63
N VAL A 156 8.84 -4.55 -7.60
CA VAL A 156 9.71 -3.57 -8.26
C VAL A 156 9.10 -3.19 -9.59
N THR A 157 8.96 -1.89 -9.85
CA THR A 157 8.47 -1.39 -11.14
C THR A 157 9.37 -1.89 -12.28
N PRO A 158 8.83 -2.35 -13.43
CA PRO A 158 9.63 -2.89 -14.53
C PRO A 158 10.78 -1.97 -14.98
N LYS A 159 11.86 -2.56 -15.52
CA LYS A 159 13.03 -1.80 -16.02
C LYS A 159 12.71 -0.98 -17.27
N GLU A 160 11.66 -1.37 -17.97
CA GLU A 160 11.15 -0.75 -19.17
C GLU A 160 10.42 0.57 -18.88
N GLU A 161 9.94 0.78 -17.65
CA GLU A 161 9.34 2.06 -17.22
C GLU A 161 10.41 3.16 -17.13
N ARG A 162 10.15 4.28 -17.80
CA ARG A 162 11.14 5.35 -18.05
C ARG A 162 10.86 6.66 -17.30
N THR A 163 9.70 6.77 -16.65
CA THR A 163 9.31 7.99 -15.94
C THR A 163 9.66 7.93 -14.46
N ARG A 164 9.21 6.87 -13.76
CA ARG A 164 9.42 6.66 -12.33
C ARG A 164 9.44 5.17 -12.01
N ARG A 165 10.37 4.73 -11.17
CA ARG A 165 10.43 3.34 -10.68
C ARG A 165 10.38 3.32 -9.17
N TYR A 166 9.59 2.40 -8.63
CA TYR A 166 9.47 2.14 -7.20
C TYR A 166 9.82 0.70 -6.87
N ASP A 167 10.39 0.51 -5.69
CA ASP A 167 10.57 -0.76 -5.00
C ASP A 167 9.57 -0.77 -3.83
N THR A 168 8.37 -1.29 -4.09
CA THR A 168 7.22 -1.14 -3.20
C THR A 168 7.04 -2.36 -2.31
N TYR A 169 7.12 -2.16 -1.01
CA TYR A 169 6.89 -3.17 0.02
C TYR A 169 5.44 -3.07 0.50
N PHE A 170 4.70 -4.17 0.35
CA PHE A 170 3.31 -4.29 0.77
C PHE A 170 3.26 -4.83 2.20
N PHE A 171 2.43 -4.19 3.00
CA PHE A 171 2.04 -4.61 4.32
C PHE A 171 0.54 -4.90 4.34
N VAL A 172 0.08 -5.68 5.30
CA VAL A 172 -1.34 -5.85 5.61
C VAL A 172 -1.59 -5.56 7.07
N ALA A 173 -2.71 -4.91 7.38
CA ALA A 173 -3.13 -4.60 8.73
C ALA A 173 -4.66 -4.64 8.84
N ALA A 174 -5.15 -5.12 9.97
CA ALA A 174 -6.56 -4.95 10.31
C ALA A 174 -6.83 -3.50 10.75
N LEU A 175 -8.02 -2.99 10.43
CA LEU A 175 -8.52 -1.73 10.98
C LEU A 175 -8.52 -1.80 12.52
N PRO A 176 -7.76 -0.93 13.23
CA PRO A 176 -7.80 -0.88 14.69
C PRO A 176 -9.22 -0.61 15.19
N GLN A 177 -9.61 -1.31 16.26
CA GLN A 177 -10.93 -1.14 16.85
C GLN A 177 -11.17 0.32 17.27
N GLY A 178 -12.35 0.85 16.95
CA GLY A 178 -12.74 2.24 17.26
C GLY A 178 -12.41 3.23 16.14
N GLN A 179 -11.37 2.96 15.34
CA GLN A 179 -10.95 3.86 14.28
C GLN A 179 -11.81 3.71 13.02
N ARG A 180 -11.82 4.78 12.20
CA ARG A 180 -12.51 4.82 10.92
C ARG A 180 -11.56 5.31 9.84
N ALA A 181 -11.37 4.49 8.81
CA ALA A 181 -10.72 4.94 7.58
C ALA A 181 -11.62 5.94 6.83
N ASP A 182 -11.05 7.06 6.42
CA ASP A 182 -11.68 8.07 5.57
C ASP A 182 -10.90 8.27 4.27
N GLY A 183 -11.51 9.00 3.32
CA GLY A 183 -10.85 9.45 2.10
C GLY A 183 -10.58 10.95 2.10
N GLU A 184 -10.41 11.56 3.28
CA GLU A 184 -10.16 13.01 3.41
C GLU A 184 -8.69 13.30 3.09
N ASN A 185 -8.32 13.16 1.81
CA ASN A 185 -7.02 13.56 1.28
C ASN A 185 -7.19 14.28 -0.07
N THR A 186 -6.19 15.03 -0.51
CA THR A 186 -6.21 15.80 -1.76
C THR A 186 -5.77 14.99 -2.98
N GLU A 187 -5.36 13.74 -2.77
CA GLU A 187 -4.73 12.89 -3.78
C GLU A 187 -5.70 11.89 -4.43
N ALA A 188 -6.79 11.57 -3.74
CA ALA A 188 -7.83 10.64 -4.17
C ALA A 188 -9.14 11.35 -4.56
N GLU A 189 -9.70 10.94 -5.70
CA GLU A 189 -11.05 11.36 -6.13
C GLU A 189 -12.14 10.70 -5.27
N SER A 190 -11.91 9.46 -4.88
CA SER A 190 -12.79 8.70 -4.01
C SER A 190 -12.01 7.66 -3.23
N ALA A 191 -12.53 7.28 -2.07
CA ALA A 191 -11.99 6.19 -1.26
C ALA A 191 -13.14 5.43 -0.60
N GLY A 192 -12.94 4.14 -0.36
CA GLY A 192 -13.97 3.33 0.25
C GLY A 192 -13.54 1.90 0.54
N TRP A 193 -14.39 1.25 1.32
CA TRP A 193 -14.33 -0.18 1.57
C TRP A 193 -15.01 -0.92 0.41
N ILE A 194 -14.33 -1.93 -0.10
CA ILE A 194 -14.84 -2.83 -1.15
C ILE A 194 -14.31 -4.23 -0.87
N THR A 195 -15.06 -5.27 -1.25
CA THR A 195 -14.52 -6.63 -1.17
C THR A 195 -13.47 -6.87 -2.26
N PRO A 196 -12.44 -7.69 -2.04
CA PRO A 196 -11.49 -8.05 -3.09
C PRO A 196 -12.18 -8.60 -4.33
N GLU A 197 -13.22 -9.42 -4.17
CA GLU A 197 -14.00 -10.01 -5.25
C GLU A 197 -14.71 -8.94 -6.10
N GLU A 198 -15.34 -7.95 -5.47
CA GLU A 198 -15.98 -6.85 -6.18
C GLU A 198 -14.95 -6.00 -6.93
N ALA A 199 -13.80 -5.70 -6.33
CA ALA A 199 -12.74 -4.92 -6.97
C ALA A 199 -12.14 -5.65 -8.19
N LEU A 200 -11.94 -6.97 -8.09
CA LEU A 200 -11.47 -7.81 -9.19
C LEU A 200 -12.52 -7.93 -10.31
N GLN A 201 -13.80 -8.03 -9.96
CA GLN A 201 -14.90 -8.04 -10.92
C GLN A 201 -15.02 -6.69 -11.63
N ASP A 202 -14.91 -5.57 -10.92
CA ASP A 202 -14.95 -4.24 -11.51
C ASP A 202 -13.79 -3.99 -12.47
N PHE A 203 -12.62 -4.58 -12.20
CA PHE A 203 -11.50 -4.61 -13.14
C PHE A 203 -11.81 -5.44 -14.39
N ALA A 204 -12.34 -6.66 -14.22
CA ALA A 204 -12.71 -7.53 -15.33
C ALA A 204 -13.81 -6.90 -16.22
N ASP A 205 -14.75 -6.18 -15.60
CA ASP A 205 -15.82 -5.41 -16.24
C ASP A 205 -15.34 -4.06 -16.80
N SER A 206 -14.04 -3.74 -16.70
CA SER A 206 -13.43 -2.49 -17.16
C SER A 206 -13.94 -1.19 -16.49
N LYS A 207 -14.63 -1.27 -15.34
CA LYS A 207 -15.12 -0.11 -14.56
C LYS A 207 -13.99 0.61 -13.82
N THR A 208 -13.01 -0.15 -13.36
CA THR A 208 -11.79 0.35 -12.73
C THR A 208 -10.57 -0.25 -13.43
N PHE A 209 -9.39 0.30 -13.14
CA PHE A 209 -8.14 -0.30 -13.58
C PHE A 209 -7.29 -0.62 -12.36
N LEU A 210 -6.62 -1.77 -12.41
CA LEU A 210 -5.74 -2.30 -11.39
C LEU A 210 -4.38 -2.59 -12.01
N LEU A 211 -3.33 -2.00 -11.42
CA LEU A 211 -1.97 -2.40 -11.73
C LEU A 211 -1.73 -3.84 -11.22
N PRO A 212 -0.80 -4.60 -11.84
CA PRO A 212 -0.51 -5.98 -11.45
C PRO A 212 -0.25 -6.19 -9.95
N PRO A 213 0.52 -5.31 -9.25
CA PRO A 213 0.71 -5.45 -7.81
C PRO A 213 -0.60 -5.39 -7.02
N THR A 214 -1.47 -4.42 -7.33
CA THR A 214 -2.77 -4.25 -6.67
C THR A 214 -3.71 -5.42 -6.96
N TRP A 215 -3.81 -5.83 -8.22
CA TRP A 215 -4.65 -6.96 -8.61
C TRP A 215 -4.24 -8.26 -7.91
N THR A 216 -2.94 -8.55 -7.89
CA THR A 216 -2.39 -9.77 -7.25
C THR A 216 -2.64 -9.76 -5.74
N GLN A 217 -2.55 -8.58 -5.14
CA GLN A 217 -2.80 -8.40 -3.71
C GLN A 217 -4.28 -8.61 -3.37
N LEU A 218 -5.20 -8.02 -4.13
CA LEU A 218 -6.64 -8.26 -3.97
C LEU A 218 -6.97 -9.74 -4.14
N ASP A 219 -6.46 -10.38 -5.17
CA ASP A 219 -6.68 -11.80 -5.38
C ASP A 219 -6.19 -12.65 -4.20
N SER A 220 -5.04 -12.30 -3.63
CA SER A 220 -4.50 -13.02 -2.47
C SER A 220 -5.36 -12.88 -1.19
N LEU A 221 -6.22 -11.85 -1.11
CA LEU A 221 -7.15 -11.59 -0.01
C LEU A 221 -8.53 -12.21 -0.24
N ALA A 222 -8.92 -12.48 -1.49
CA ALA A 222 -10.24 -12.97 -1.84
C ALA A 222 -10.59 -14.27 -1.10
N GLY A 223 -11.81 -14.34 -0.57
CA GLY A 223 -12.36 -15.48 0.16
C GLY A 223 -11.81 -15.69 1.58
N ARG A 224 -10.89 -14.85 2.06
CA ARG A 224 -10.29 -14.97 3.39
C ARG A 224 -10.97 -14.10 4.42
N THR A 225 -10.88 -14.46 5.70
CA THR A 225 -11.20 -13.60 6.85
C THR A 225 -9.99 -12.78 7.29
N VAL A 226 -10.19 -11.74 8.11
CA VAL A 226 -9.06 -10.97 8.68
C VAL A 226 -8.11 -11.89 9.45
N ALA A 227 -8.64 -12.79 10.28
CA ALA A 227 -7.84 -13.74 11.05
C ALA A 227 -7.02 -14.68 10.16
N GLU A 228 -7.61 -15.20 9.09
CA GLU A 228 -6.90 -16.04 8.11
C GLU A 228 -5.77 -15.27 7.42
N VAL A 229 -5.98 -13.99 7.09
CA VAL A 229 -4.97 -13.13 6.45
C VAL A 229 -3.82 -12.83 7.42
N LEU A 230 -4.12 -12.42 8.65
CA LEU A 230 -3.09 -12.05 9.64
C LEU A 230 -2.27 -13.23 10.17
N ALA A 231 -2.78 -14.46 10.03
CA ALA A 231 -2.07 -15.68 10.39
C ALA A 231 -1.10 -16.17 9.31
N VAL A 232 -1.12 -15.60 8.09
CA VAL A 232 -0.22 -16.04 7.01
C VAL A 232 1.20 -15.56 7.29
N GLU A 233 2.13 -16.51 7.41
CA GLU A 233 3.56 -16.21 7.32
C GLU A 233 4.04 -16.30 5.88
N ARG A 234 4.72 -15.27 5.40
CA ARG A 234 5.25 -15.19 4.04
C ARG A 234 6.76 -14.99 4.04
N GLN A 235 7.43 -15.66 3.12
CA GLN A 235 8.77 -15.27 2.70
C GLN A 235 8.63 -14.23 1.60
N ILE A 236 9.16 -13.02 1.81
CA ILE A 236 9.06 -11.93 0.84
C ILE A 236 10.22 -12.04 -0.13
N VAL A 237 9.89 -12.13 -1.41
CA VAL A 237 10.84 -12.10 -2.52
C VAL A 237 10.39 -11.02 -3.48
N ALA A 238 11.34 -10.24 -3.99
CA ALA A 238 11.07 -9.19 -4.95
C ALA A 238 10.49 -9.75 -6.25
N ILE A 239 9.36 -9.18 -6.67
CA ILE A 239 8.73 -9.46 -7.96
C ILE A 239 9.00 -8.25 -8.86
N GLU A 240 9.82 -8.42 -9.89
CA GLU A 240 10.06 -7.41 -10.92
C GLU A 240 9.39 -7.89 -12.22
N PRO A 241 8.21 -7.36 -12.60
CA PRO A 241 7.54 -7.77 -13.83
C PRO A 241 8.34 -7.31 -15.05
N HIS A 242 8.16 -8.02 -16.16
CA HIS A 242 8.70 -7.64 -17.46
C HIS A 242 7.60 -7.14 -18.40
N LEU A 243 7.89 -6.11 -19.19
CA LEU A 243 7.00 -5.67 -20.25
C LEU A 243 7.44 -6.31 -21.57
N ALA A 244 6.65 -7.26 -22.07
CA ALA A 244 6.86 -7.89 -23.36
C ALA A 244 5.88 -7.32 -24.39
N ALA A 245 6.35 -7.09 -25.62
CA ALA A 245 5.48 -6.69 -26.72
C ALA A 245 5.13 -7.93 -27.55
N GLU A 246 3.89 -8.41 -27.44
CA GLU A 246 3.36 -9.51 -28.24
C GLU A 246 2.18 -9.04 -29.11
N ASN A 247 2.23 -9.35 -30.41
CA ASN A 247 1.13 -9.09 -31.36
C ASN A 247 0.57 -7.65 -31.39
N GLY A 248 1.39 -6.65 -31.03
CA GLY A 248 0.98 -5.24 -30.97
C GLY A 248 0.35 -4.81 -29.64
N ASN A 249 0.25 -5.72 -28.67
CA ASN A 249 -0.16 -5.46 -27.29
C ASN A 249 1.04 -5.61 -26.33
N TRP A 250 1.02 -4.87 -25.22
CA TRP A 250 1.98 -5.07 -24.13
C TRP A 250 1.43 -6.09 -23.14
N GLU A 251 2.11 -7.21 -23.00
CA GLU A 251 1.89 -8.19 -21.95
C GLU A 251 2.79 -7.88 -20.75
N ILE A 252 2.22 -8.02 -19.55
CA ILE A 252 2.98 -7.88 -18.30
C ILE A 252 3.25 -9.29 -17.78
N GLU A 253 4.52 -9.70 -17.78
CA GLU A 253 4.94 -11.03 -17.34
C GLU A 253 5.29 -11.03 -15.85
N PHE A 254 4.65 -11.92 -15.09
CA PHE A 254 4.91 -12.24 -13.68
C PHE A 254 4.26 -13.59 -13.34
N PHE A 255 4.40 -14.11 -12.12
CA PHE A 255 3.99 -15.49 -11.79
C PHE A 255 2.51 -15.83 -12.08
N ASP A 256 1.63 -14.83 -12.15
CA ASP A 256 0.19 -14.96 -12.38
C ASP A 256 -0.29 -14.17 -13.63
N SER A 257 0.63 -13.85 -14.55
CA SER A 257 0.37 -13.00 -15.71
C SER A 257 -0.77 -13.49 -16.61
N ASP A 258 -0.92 -14.80 -16.81
CA ASP A 258 -1.98 -15.35 -17.67
C ASP A 258 -3.37 -14.97 -17.17
N ARG A 259 -3.60 -15.05 -15.86
CA ARG A 259 -4.90 -14.73 -15.24
C ARG A 259 -5.14 -13.23 -15.21
N TYR A 260 -4.11 -12.44 -14.93
CA TYR A 260 -4.19 -10.98 -15.00
C TYR A 260 -4.47 -10.49 -16.42
N ASN A 261 -3.71 -10.97 -17.42
CA ASN A 261 -3.88 -10.60 -18.82
C ASN A 261 -5.24 -11.08 -19.35
N ALA A 262 -5.71 -12.28 -18.98
CA ALA A 262 -7.05 -12.73 -19.32
C ALA A 262 -8.15 -11.82 -18.75
N ALA A 263 -8.02 -11.37 -17.50
CA ALA A 263 -8.96 -10.42 -16.89
C ALA A 263 -8.89 -9.03 -17.57
N ARG A 264 -7.69 -8.60 -17.99
CA ARG A 264 -7.45 -7.34 -18.70
C ARG A 264 -7.97 -7.33 -20.15
N ASN A 265 -8.02 -8.48 -20.83
CA ASN A 265 -8.24 -8.63 -22.28
C ASN A 265 -9.60 -8.12 -22.83
N HIS A 266 -10.47 -7.50 -22.02
CA HIS A 266 -11.59 -6.70 -22.51
C HIS A 266 -11.18 -5.29 -23.00
N ARG A 267 -9.89 -4.94 -22.96
CA ARG A 267 -9.33 -3.71 -23.55
C ARG A 267 -8.31 -4.04 -24.64
N SER A 268 -8.71 -3.98 -25.91
CA SER A 268 -7.75 -3.61 -26.96
C SER A 268 -7.40 -2.13 -26.78
N PRO A 269 -6.13 -1.71 -26.88
CA PRO A 269 -5.77 -0.31 -26.76
C PRO A 269 -6.15 0.44 -28.03
N ASP A 270 -7.42 0.81 -28.18
CA ASP A 270 -7.76 1.90 -29.09
C ASP A 270 -7.24 3.20 -28.45
N ASN A 271 -6.12 3.71 -29.00
CA ASN A 271 -5.45 4.99 -28.71
C ASN A 271 -4.16 4.98 -27.84
N TYR A 272 -3.25 4.00 -27.97
CA TYR A 272 -1.89 4.16 -27.42
C TYR A 272 -0.92 4.78 -28.44
N THR A 273 -0.22 5.85 -28.01
CA THR A 273 0.88 6.49 -28.77
C THR A 273 2.20 6.14 -28.09
N PRO A 274 3.26 5.72 -28.82
CA PRO A 274 4.56 5.44 -28.24
C PRO A 274 5.11 6.63 -27.43
N GLY A 275 5.38 6.44 -26.14
CA GLY A 275 5.91 7.46 -25.23
C GLY A 275 4.92 8.04 -24.22
N ALA A 276 3.66 7.55 -24.19
CA ALA A 276 2.74 7.88 -23.10
C ALA A 276 3.09 7.07 -21.83
N PRO A 277 3.02 7.67 -20.62
CA PRO A 277 3.20 6.95 -19.36
C PRO A 277 2.16 5.84 -19.24
N LEU A 278 2.52 4.75 -18.55
CA LEU A 278 1.57 3.69 -18.20
C LEU A 278 0.41 4.36 -17.43
N ALA A 279 -0.81 4.19 -17.92
CA ALA A 279 -2.05 4.63 -17.26
C ALA A 279 -2.99 3.44 -17.15
#